data_AF-A0A1L3JLK4-F1
#
_entry.id   AF-A0A1L3JLK4-F1
#
_cell.length_a   1.000
_cell.length_b   1.000
_cell.length_c   1.000
_cell.angle_alpha   90.00
_cell.angle_beta   90.00
_cell.angle_gamma   90.00
#
_symmetry.space_group_name_H-M   'P 1'
#
loop_
_entity.id
_entity.type
_entity.pdbx_description
1 polymer ?
#
loop_
_entity_poly.entity_id
_entity_poly.type
_entity_poly.pdbx_seq_one_letter_code
_entity_poly.pdbx_strand_id
1 'polypeptide(L)' 'MPESRKKPSILLYNNRKLIASIGVLFIIIGLITAYFYWGIEPHETISGALCGFGLMISIIFFTLKKPIN' A
#
# COMPACT_ATOMS: atom_id res chain seq x y z
N MET A 1 -27.86 23.58 4.99
CA MET A 1 -26.94 22.87 5.91
C MET A 1 -25.64 22.65 5.15
N PRO A 2 -24.51 23.30 5.49
CA PRO A 2 -23.29 23.05 4.75
C PRO A 2 -22.76 21.67 5.14
N GLU A 3 -22.76 20.74 4.18
CA GLU A 3 -22.07 19.46 4.31
C GLU A 3 -20.62 19.72 4.74
N SER A 4 -20.30 19.28 5.96
CA SER A 4 -18.95 19.26 6.49
C SER A 4 -18.08 18.43 5.55
N ARG A 5 -17.34 19.11 4.66
CA ARG A 5 -16.34 18.51 3.78
C ARG A 5 -15.26 17.89 4.66
N LYS A 6 -15.44 16.62 5.06
CA LYS A 6 -14.43 15.88 5.83
C LYS A 6 -13.10 15.99 5.09
N LYS A 7 -12.10 16.60 5.72
CA LYS A 7 -10.76 16.74 5.13
C LYS A 7 -10.28 15.34 4.69
N PRO A 8 -9.75 15.16 3.47
CA PRO A 8 -9.34 13.86 2.95
C PRO A 8 -8.32 13.16 3.87
N SER A 9 -7.52 13.95 4.58
CA SER A 9 -6.55 13.51 5.59
C SER A 9 -7.16 12.76 6.78
N ILE A 10 -8.39 13.09 7.20
CA ILE A 10 -9.08 12.41 8.30
C ILE A 10 -9.65 11.05 7.86
N LEU A 11 -10.16 10.97 6.63
CA LEU A 11 -10.65 9.71 6.04
C LEU A 11 -9.53 8.70 5.83
N LEU A 12 -8.37 9.17 5.34
CA LEU A 12 -7.16 8.36 5.20
C LEU A 12 -6.63 7.89 6.56
N TYR A 13 -6.65 8.74 7.59
CA TYR A 13 -6.20 8.37 8.93
C TYR A 13 -7.10 7.33 9.61
N ASN A 14 -8.42 7.41 9.42
CA ASN A 14 -9.35 6.44 9.99
C ASN A 14 -9.17 5.04 9.37
N ASN A 15 -8.89 4.99 8.07
CA ASN A 15 -8.66 3.75 7.32
C ASN A 15 -7.18 3.35 7.26
N ARG A 16 -6.30 3.99 8.06
CA ARG A 16 -4.86 3.78 7.99
C ARG A 16 -4.45 2.30 8.13
N LYS A 17 -5.14 1.55 9.00
CA LYS A 17 -4.88 0.12 9.21
C LYS A 17 -5.20 -0.72 7.96
N LEU A 18 -6.25 -0.36 7.23
CA LEU A 18 -6.59 -1.01 5.96
C LEU A 18 -5.53 -0.71 4.89
N ILE A 19 -5.07 0.53 4.80
CA ILE A 19 -4.02 0.94 3.84
C ILE A 19 -2.72 0.17 4.10
N ALA A 20 -2.31 0.04 5.37
CA ALA A 20 -1.17 -0.78 5.75
C ALA A 20 -1.37 -2.26 5.39
N SER A 21 -2.55 -2.81 5.69
CA SER A 21 -2.87 -4.20 5.37
C SER A 21 -2.79 -4.48 3.87
N ILE A 22 -3.25 -3.56 3.04
CA ILE A 22 -3.18 -3.67 1.57
C ILE A 22 -1.72 -3.66 1.12
N GLY A 23 -0.90 -2.74 1.63
CA GLY A 23 0.54 -2.70 1.31
C GLY A 23 1.26 -4.01 1.63
N VAL A 24 1.01 -4.57 2.82
CA VAL A 24 1.59 -5.87 3.24
C VAL A 24 1.09 -7.01 2.36
N LEU A 25 -0.20 -7.05 2.01
CA LEU A 25 -0.74 -8.07 1.10
C LEU A 25 -0.06 -8.03 -0.28
N PHE A 26 0.15 -6.83 -0.84
CA PHE A 26 0.86 -6.67 -2.11
C PHE A 26 2.30 -7.20 -2.06
N ILE A 27 3.01 -6.96 -0.95
CA ILE A 27 4.36 -7.51 -0.74
C ILE A 27 4.34 -9.03 -0.69
N ILE A 28 3.39 -9.62 0.04
CA ILE A 28 3.25 -11.08 0.15
C ILE A 28 2.96 -11.70 -1.23
N ILE A 29 2.03 -11.12 -1.98
CA ILE A 29 1.70 -11.61 -3.34
C ILE A 29 2.89 -11.46 -4.29
N GLY A 30 3.62 -10.35 -4.21
CA GLY A 30 4.85 -10.12 -4.97
C GLY A 30 5.91 -11.17 -4.66
N LEU A 31 6.14 -11.46 -3.37
CA LEU A 31 7.08 -12.50 -2.92
C LEU A 31 6.68 -13.90 -3.38
N ILE A 32 5.40 -14.25 -3.27
CA ILE A 32 4.90 -15.56 -3.73
C ILE A 32 5.13 -15.68 -5.24
N THR A 33 4.75 -14.67 -6.01
CA THR A 33 4.94 -14.67 -7.47
C THR A 33 6.42 -14.76 -7.84
N ALA A 34 7.29 -14.01 -7.16
CA ALA A 34 8.73 -14.06 -7.38
C ALA A 34 9.30 -15.46 -7.09
N TYR A 35 8.81 -16.14 -6.06
CA TYR A 35 9.23 -17.50 -5.71
C TYR A 35 8.84 -18.52 -6.78
N PHE A 36 7.62 -18.43 -7.33
CA PHE A 36 7.12 -19.37 -8.34
C PHE A 36 7.64 -19.10 -9.76
N TYR A 37 7.90 -17.84 -10.10
CA TYR A 37 8.26 -17.41 -11.45
C TYR A 37 9.69 -16.88 -11.56
N TRP A 38 10.57 -17.32 -10.65
CA TRP A 38 11.98 -16.95 -10.67
C TRP A 38 12.64 -17.38 -12.00
N GLY A 39 13.26 -16.44 -12.71
CA GLY A 39 13.88 -16.69 -14.01
C GLY A 39 12.89 -16.74 -15.19
N ILE A 40 11.60 -16.43 -14.97
CA ILE A 40 10.60 -16.34 -16.04
C ILE A 40 10.23 -14.88 -16.27
N GLU A 41 10.83 -14.27 -17.28
CA GLU A 41 10.38 -12.97 -17.79
C GLU A 41 9.04 -13.13 -18.55
N PRO A 42 8.07 -12.19 -18.42
CA PRO A 42 8.12 -10.91 -17.68
C PRO A 42 7.62 -11.00 -16.23
N HIS A 43 7.28 -12.19 -15.75
CA HIS A 43 6.62 -12.40 -14.47
C HIS A 43 7.50 -12.00 -13.29
N GLU A 44 8.81 -12.24 -13.38
CA GLU A 44 9.78 -11.78 -12.39
C GLU A 44 9.76 -10.24 -12.25
N THR A 45 9.79 -9.51 -13.36
CA THR A 45 9.70 -8.03 -13.36
C THR A 45 8.39 -7.52 -12.76
N ILE A 46 7.27 -8.17 -13.10
CA ILE A 46 5.95 -7.82 -12.55
C ILE A 46 5.92 -8.08 -11.04
N SER A 47 6.53 -9.16 -10.57
CA SER A 47 6.61 -9.51 -9.15
C SER A 47 7.45 -8.48 -8.37
N GLY A 48 8.58 -8.04 -8.93
CA GLY A 48 9.42 -6.99 -8.37
C GLY A 48 8.69 -5.65 -8.32
N ALA A 49 7.98 -5.29 -9.39
CA ALA A 49 7.16 -4.09 -9.43
C ALA A 49 6.03 -4.12 -8.38
N LEU A 50 5.33 -5.25 -8.21
CA LEU A 50 4.30 -5.42 -7.17
C LEU A 50 4.88 -5.25 -5.77
N CYS A 51 6.05 -5.84 -5.51
CA CYS A 51 6.73 -5.73 -4.22
C CYS A 51 7.13 -4.27 -3.94
N GLY A 52 7.69 -3.57 -4.93
CA GLY A 52 8.02 -2.14 -4.84
C GLY A 52 6.79 -1.27 -4.58
N PHE A 53 5.67 -1.55 -5.23
CA PHE A 53 4.41 -0.83 -5.00
C PHE A 53 3.86 -1.05 -3.60
N GLY A 54 3.89 -2.29 -3.10
CA GLY A 54 3.50 -2.63 -1.73
C GLY A 54 4.39 -1.96 -0.67
N LEU A 55 5.70 -1.87 -0.93
CA LEU A 55 6.63 -1.12 -0.08
C LEU A 55 6.34 0.37 -0.09
N MET A 56 6.10 0.97 -1.25
CA MET A 56 5.75 2.40 -1.35
C MET A 56 4.51 2.73 -0.54
N ILE A 57 3.44 1.92 -0.65
CA ILE A 57 2.21 2.09 0.12
C ILE A 57 2.48 1.99 1.63
N SER A 58 3.33 1.05 2.03
CA SER A 58 3.72 0.84 3.43
C SER A 58 4.51 2.04 3.98
N ILE A 59 5.40 2.63 3.19
CA ILE A 59 6.17 3.84 3.55
C ILE A 59 5.25 5.05 3.70
N ILE A 60 4.30 5.25 2.76
CA ILE A 60 3.31 6.32 2.84
C ILE A 60 2.49 6.16 4.12
N PHE A 61 2.05 4.94 4.45
CA PHE A 61 1.37 4.66 5.69
C PHE A 61 2.18 5.04 6.92
N PHE A 62 3.47 4.67 6.97
CA PHE A 62 4.34 5.00 8.10
C PHE A 62 4.58 6.51 8.24
N THR A 63 4.59 7.23 7.11
CA THR A 63 4.76 8.68 7.04
C THR A 63 3.50 9.46 7.43
N LEU A 64 2.31 8.85 7.35
CA LEU A 64 1.05 9.51 7.70
C LEU A 64 0.97 9.82 9.21
N LYS A 65 1.28 11.08 9.57
CA LYS A 65 1.06 11.62 10.92
C LYS A 65 -0.42 11.81 11.22
N LYS A 66 -0.78 11.74 12.52
CA LYS A 66 -2.11 12.16 13.00
C LYS A 66 -2.38 13.59 12.51
N PRO A 67 -3.53 13.85 11.83
CA PRO A 67 -3.91 15.21 11.54
C PRO A 67 -4.14 15.94 12.87
N ILE A 68 -3.41 17.04 13.09
CA ILE A 68 -3.65 17.96 14.19
C ILE A 68 -4.87 18.80 13.77
N ASN A 69 -5.92 18.73 14.58
CA ASN A 69 -7.21 19.37 14.35
C ASN A 69 -7.15 20.87 14.65
#